data_AF-A0A5P8KFD3-F1
#
_entry.id   AF-A0A5P8KFD3-F1
#
_cell.length_a   1.000
_cell.length_b   1.000
_cell.length_c   1.000
_cell.angle_alpha   90.00
_cell.angle_beta   90.00
_cell.angle_gamma   90.00
#
_symmetry.space_group_name_H-M   'P 1'
#
loop_
_entity.id
_entity.type
_entity.pdbx_description
1 polymer ?
#
loop_
_entity_poly.entity_id
_entity_poly.type
_entity_poly.pdbx_seq_one_letter_code
_entity_poly.pdbx_strand_id
1 'polypeptide(L)'
;MSFFAKFRRQRVAVAAAVVLLLVALAAVLAPLIAPYDPLAQNLDALLQGPSGSHWLGTDALGRDVMSRLLYAARVSLPAALLALGVAVAIGVPCGLVMGYVGGRIDRIGMVCTDVILTFPGVMLAIALIAVFGNNMVNAMVALGVVYSPNFVRLARAETLAVRGENYVAAAQLLGYPARRLLARHILPNIAPPLLVQAFLTFGFALLAQSGLSFLGLGVQPPYPGWGAMLAEGASYMSQNPVLILPPGLAIALTVLAANLMGDGIRDSIGAGVRRGAVTSRPRGAGKLRRPAPPTAAVPTGEPGVLEVSGLSVGYDSDGETRLILEDVSLRVPRGKTLALVGESGSGKSVTALAVMGLLRPPLGVLAGSARLDGQELIGAGRSELDQLRGSAMSMVFQDPLASLNPSFTIGNQLVETIRRHTGLNRAAAGARALELLERVHIPNAAERLKAYPHELSGGMAQRVMIALATACRPKLIIADEPTTALDVTVEAEILDLFRELQADLGASVLFITHDMGVVADIADEAAVMYAGQIVEQAPVDELFTRPTHPYTKALLNCIPSRHQGGDALPTIPGVVPDPGRRPAGCRFADRCAHARDDCAAPQPLRITSGGAVRCVLADSGPHRTPAPAVEKKVQA
;
A
#
# COMPACT_ATOMS: atom_id res chain seq x y z
N MET A 1 6.63 -12.39 17.29
CA MET A 1 7.00 -13.83 17.12
C MET A 1 7.60 -14.03 15.73
N SER A 2 8.87 -14.44 15.64
CA SER A 2 9.57 -14.67 14.36
C SER A 2 8.82 -15.65 13.45
N PHE A 3 8.81 -15.38 12.14
CA PHE A 3 8.26 -16.26 11.09
C PHE A 3 8.68 -17.72 11.27
N PHE A 4 9.95 -17.96 11.64
CA PHE A 4 10.49 -19.29 11.91
C PHE A 4 9.82 -20.01 13.09
N ALA A 5 9.38 -19.27 14.12
CA ALA A 5 8.69 -19.85 15.27
C ALA A 5 7.24 -20.25 14.93
N LYS A 6 6.56 -19.50 14.04
CA LYS A 6 5.24 -19.87 13.52
C LYS A 6 5.33 -21.05 12.55
N PHE A 7 6.32 -21.02 11.65
CA PHE A 7 6.59 -22.08 10.69
C PHE A 7 6.93 -23.41 11.39
N ARG A 8 7.80 -23.40 12.41
CA ARG A 8 8.12 -24.61 13.21
C ARG A 8 6.93 -25.23 13.92
N ARG A 9 5.86 -24.47 14.20
CA ARG A 9 4.64 -25.02 14.83
C ARG A 9 3.81 -25.84 13.84
N GLN A 10 4.00 -25.67 12.54
CA GLN A 10 3.31 -26.43 11.51
C GLN A 10 4.10 -27.69 11.14
N ARG A 11 3.77 -28.80 11.82
CA ARG A 11 4.45 -30.10 11.65
C ARG A 11 4.42 -30.58 10.19
N VAL A 12 3.33 -30.32 9.47
CA VAL A 12 3.16 -30.72 8.06
C VAL A 12 4.10 -29.94 7.14
N ALA A 13 4.21 -28.62 7.31
CA ALA A 13 5.09 -27.77 6.52
C ALA A 13 6.57 -28.13 6.72
N VAL A 14 6.95 -28.44 7.96
CA VAL A 14 8.30 -28.91 8.30
C VAL A 14 8.59 -30.27 7.67
N ALA A 15 7.66 -31.23 7.77
CA ALA A 15 7.83 -32.54 7.16
C ALA A 15 7.97 -32.43 5.62
N ALA A 16 7.14 -31.61 4.99
CA ALA A 16 7.22 -31.33 3.56
C ALA A 16 8.56 -30.70 3.15
N ALA A 17 9.06 -29.73 3.93
CA ALA A 17 10.37 -29.13 3.70
C ALA A 17 11.52 -30.15 3.83
N VAL A 18 11.44 -31.07 4.79
CA VAL A 18 12.41 -32.17 4.95
C VAL A 18 12.38 -33.09 3.73
N VAL A 19 11.20 -33.48 3.23
CA VAL A 19 11.08 -34.34 2.04
C VAL A 19 11.71 -33.66 0.82
N LEU A 20 11.41 -32.40 0.56
CA LEU A 20 12.01 -31.66 -0.56
C LEU A 20 13.53 -31.53 -0.41
N LEU A 21 14.01 -31.28 0.81
CA LEU A 21 15.44 -31.21 1.11
C LEU A 21 16.14 -32.55 0.84
N LEU A 22 15.54 -33.66 1.27
CA LEU A 22 16.06 -35.01 1.02
C LEU A 22 16.10 -35.34 -0.48
N VAL A 23 15.05 -34.99 -1.23
CA VAL A 23 15.01 -35.18 -2.68
C VAL A 23 16.09 -34.34 -3.39
N ALA A 24 16.28 -33.09 -2.97
CA ALA A 24 17.34 -32.22 -3.51
C ALA A 24 18.74 -32.75 -3.17
N LEU A 25 18.96 -33.22 -1.93
CA LEU A 25 20.21 -33.86 -1.50
C LEU A 25 20.48 -35.13 -2.28
N ALA A 26 19.48 -35.98 -2.49
CA ALA A 26 19.60 -37.20 -3.28
C ALA A 26 20.00 -36.89 -4.73
N ALA A 27 19.47 -35.82 -5.32
CA ALA A 27 19.88 -35.36 -6.64
C ALA A 27 21.35 -34.89 -6.66
N VAL A 28 21.74 -34.02 -5.73
CA VAL A 28 23.11 -33.47 -5.67
C VAL A 28 24.15 -34.57 -5.38
N LEU A 29 23.83 -35.47 -4.45
CA LEU A 29 24.72 -36.54 -4.02
C LEU A 29 24.63 -37.80 -4.88
N ALA A 30 23.81 -37.82 -5.95
CA ALA A 30 23.64 -38.98 -6.82
C ALA A 30 24.97 -39.62 -7.28
N PRO A 31 26.02 -38.86 -7.67
CA PRO A 31 27.31 -39.46 -8.05
C PRO A 31 28.03 -40.22 -6.93
N LEU A 32 27.68 -39.96 -5.67
CA LEU A 32 28.29 -40.57 -4.49
C LEU A 32 27.44 -41.72 -3.93
N ILE A 33 26.11 -41.63 -4.07
CA ILE A 33 25.18 -42.59 -3.47
C ILE A 33 24.58 -43.59 -4.46
N ALA A 34 24.72 -43.36 -5.78
CA ALA A 34 24.26 -44.29 -6.80
C ALA A 34 25.13 -45.56 -6.79
N PRO A 35 24.54 -46.77 -6.65
CA PRO A 35 25.30 -48.02 -6.62
C PRO A 35 26.03 -48.34 -7.92
N TYR A 36 25.49 -47.91 -9.07
CA TYR A 36 26.04 -48.17 -10.40
C TYR A 36 26.03 -46.91 -11.27
N ASP A 37 26.77 -46.93 -12.38
CA ASP A 37 26.62 -45.93 -13.44
C ASP A 37 25.19 -46.02 -14.02
N PRO A 38 24.41 -44.92 -14.09
CA PRO A 38 23.05 -44.91 -14.62
C PRO A 38 22.94 -45.39 -16.08
N LEU A 39 24.05 -45.46 -16.82
CA LEU A 39 24.08 -45.93 -18.21
C LEU A 39 24.66 -47.34 -18.37
N ALA A 40 25.21 -47.93 -17.30
CA ALA A 40 25.78 -49.27 -17.36
C ALA A 40 24.70 -50.33 -17.61
N GLN A 41 24.90 -51.14 -18.64
CA GLN A 41 23.96 -52.18 -19.07
C GLN A 41 24.43 -53.55 -18.59
N ASN A 42 23.51 -54.35 -18.07
CA ASN A 42 23.74 -55.75 -17.71
C ASN A 42 22.73 -56.65 -18.43
N LEU A 43 23.14 -57.23 -19.55
CA LEU A 43 22.26 -58.03 -20.42
C LEU A 43 21.82 -59.37 -19.79
N ASP A 44 22.45 -59.79 -18.69
CA ASP A 44 22.05 -60.99 -17.94
C ASP A 44 20.92 -60.69 -16.93
N ALA A 45 20.66 -59.41 -16.67
CA ALA A 45 19.68 -58.93 -15.70
C ALA A 45 18.65 -58.01 -16.38
N LEU A 46 18.05 -58.43 -17.50
CA LEU A 46 17.01 -57.64 -18.17
C LEU A 46 15.67 -57.72 -17.44
N LEU A 47 15.02 -56.56 -17.24
CA LEU A 47 13.69 -56.44 -16.62
C LEU A 47 13.57 -57.16 -15.26
N GLN A 48 14.67 -57.26 -14.51
CA GLN A 48 14.71 -57.95 -13.23
C GLN A 48 13.92 -57.16 -12.18
N GLY A 49 13.13 -57.88 -11.36
CA GLY A 49 12.53 -57.29 -10.17
C GLY A 49 13.56 -56.90 -9.10
N PRO A 50 13.12 -56.28 -7.99
CA PRO A 50 13.98 -55.94 -6.87
C PRO A 50 14.82 -57.13 -6.38
N SER A 51 16.13 -56.93 -6.28
CA SER A 51 17.10 -57.95 -5.86
C SER A 51 18.18 -57.34 -4.95
N GLY A 52 19.01 -58.20 -4.33
CA GLY A 52 20.11 -57.73 -3.47
C GLY A 52 21.17 -56.90 -4.23
N SER A 53 21.39 -57.21 -5.51
CA SER A 53 22.29 -56.45 -6.39
C SER A 53 21.62 -55.22 -6.99
N HIS A 54 20.32 -55.26 -7.26
CA HIS A 54 19.54 -54.16 -7.84
C HIS A 54 18.31 -53.87 -6.97
N TRP A 55 18.43 -52.94 -6.02
CA TRP A 55 17.42 -52.73 -4.96
C TRP A 55 16.03 -52.37 -5.48
N LEU A 56 15.96 -51.67 -6.62
CA LEU A 56 14.70 -51.33 -7.30
C LEU A 56 14.51 -52.09 -8.62
N GLY A 57 15.33 -53.11 -8.86
CA GLY A 57 15.34 -53.88 -10.10
C GLY A 57 16.09 -53.18 -11.25
N THR A 58 15.93 -53.73 -12.44
CA THR A 58 16.60 -53.29 -13.66
C THR A 58 15.60 -53.05 -14.80
N ASP A 59 15.97 -52.18 -15.73
CA ASP A 59 15.13 -51.85 -16.88
C ASP A 59 15.32 -52.80 -18.09
N ALA A 60 14.74 -52.44 -19.23
CA ALA A 60 14.78 -53.22 -20.47
C ALA A 60 16.18 -53.38 -21.08
N LEU A 61 17.16 -52.58 -20.64
CA LEU A 61 18.57 -52.69 -21.02
C LEU A 61 19.43 -53.20 -19.85
N GLY A 62 18.81 -53.67 -18.76
CA GLY A 62 19.50 -54.17 -17.59
C GLY A 62 20.20 -53.10 -16.77
N ARG A 63 19.80 -51.83 -16.90
CA ARG A 63 20.38 -50.72 -16.12
C ARG A 63 19.67 -50.62 -14.76
N ASP A 64 20.42 -50.27 -13.72
CA ASP A 64 19.91 -50.19 -12.35
C ASP A 64 18.91 -49.04 -12.15
N VAL A 65 17.69 -49.38 -11.73
CA VAL A 65 16.57 -48.41 -11.61
C VAL A 65 16.84 -47.38 -10.51
N MET A 66 17.50 -47.75 -9.40
CA MET A 66 17.82 -46.82 -8.31
C MET A 66 18.83 -45.76 -8.76
N SER A 67 19.91 -46.19 -9.40
CA SER A 67 20.93 -45.30 -9.94
C SER A 67 20.34 -44.35 -10.98
N ARG A 68 19.48 -44.87 -11.89
CA ARG A 68 18.75 -44.03 -12.85
C ARG A 68 17.79 -43.05 -12.16
N LEU A 69 17.07 -43.46 -11.12
CA LEU A 69 16.13 -42.61 -10.39
C LEU A 69 16.82 -41.40 -9.73
N LEU A 70 17.98 -41.63 -9.11
CA LEU A 70 18.79 -40.61 -8.47
C LEU A 70 19.36 -39.61 -9.49
N TYR A 71 19.90 -40.11 -10.60
CA TYR A 71 20.40 -39.24 -11.68
C TYR A 71 19.27 -38.51 -12.41
N ALA A 72 18.09 -39.12 -12.56
CA ALA A 72 16.93 -38.47 -13.15
C ALA A 72 16.48 -37.23 -12.33
N ALA A 73 16.64 -37.25 -11.01
CA ALA A 73 16.34 -36.10 -10.17
C ALA A 73 17.20 -34.87 -10.54
N ARG A 74 18.44 -35.07 -11.00
CA ARG A 74 19.35 -34.01 -11.47
C ARG A 74 18.91 -33.37 -12.78
N VAL A 75 18.00 -34.00 -13.51
CA VAL A 75 17.45 -33.48 -14.76
C VAL A 75 16.08 -32.87 -14.51
N SER A 76 15.19 -33.59 -13.80
CA SER A 76 13.82 -33.15 -13.57
C SER A 76 13.70 -31.94 -12.65
N LEU A 77 14.45 -31.88 -11.54
CA LEU A 77 14.30 -30.77 -10.59
C LEU A 77 14.79 -29.44 -11.18
N PRO A 78 15.97 -29.34 -11.82
CA PRO A 78 16.41 -28.10 -12.45
C PRO A 78 15.51 -27.66 -13.61
N ALA A 79 14.94 -28.61 -14.37
CA ALA A 79 13.99 -28.30 -15.44
C ALA A 79 12.72 -27.62 -14.90
N ALA A 80 12.12 -28.18 -13.85
CA ALA A 80 10.96 -27.57 -13.19
C ALA A 80 11.30 -26.20 -12.54
N LEU A 81 12.48 -26.07 -11.92
CA LEU A 81 12.96 -24.79 -11.37
C LEU A 81 13.21 -23.74 -12.46
N LEU A 82 13.69 -24.13 -13.64
CA LEU A 82 13.88 -23.23 -14.77
C LEU A 82 12.53 -22.65 -15.25
N ALA A 83 11.52 -23.51 -15.43
CA ALA A 83 10.17 -23.07 -15.80
C ALA A 83 9.58 -22.11 -14.75
N LEU A 84 9.71 -22.44 -13.46
CA LEU A 84 9.30 -21.56 -12.37
C LEU A 84 10.05 -20.21 -12.40
N GLY A 85 11.38 -20.25 -12.57
CA GLY A 85 12.22 -19.06 -12.60
C GLY A 85 11.81 -18.10 -13.70
N VAL A 86 11.55 -18.61 -14.91
CA VAL A 86 11.03 -17.82 -16.03
C VAL A 86 9.65 -17.24 -15.71
N ALA A 87 8.74 -18.06 -15.15
CA ALA A 87 7.40 -17.62 -14.79
C ALA A 87 7.40 -16.46 -13.77
N VAL A 88 8.26 -16.55 -12.75
CA VAL A 88 8.44 -15.51 -11.72
C VAL A 88 9.12 -14.28 -12.30
N ALA A 89 10.20 -14.45 -13.07
CA ALA A 89 10.99 -13.36 -13.65
C ALA A 89 10.18 -12.50 -14.63
N ILE A 90 9.24 -13.09 -15.35
CA ILE A 90 8.30 -12.37 -16.22
C ILE A 90 7.12 -11.85 -15.40
N GLY A 91 6.47 -12.75 -14.64
CA GLY A 91 5.15 -12.47 -14.09
C GLY A 91 5.15 -11.47 -12.94
N VAL A 92 6.10 -11.56 -12.01
CA VAL A 92 6.14 -10.68 -10.83
C VAL A 92 6.44 -9.23 -11.23
N PRO A 93 7.48 -8.91 -12.03
CA PRO A 93 7.74 -7.53 -12.45
C PRO A 93 6.59 -6.94 -13.28
N CYS A 94 6.03 -7.70 -14.23
CA CYS A 94 4.89 -7.26 -15.03
C CYS A 94 3.67 -6.95 -14.14
N GLY A 95 3.31 -7.86 -13.24
CA GLY A 95 2.18 -7.66 -12.32
C GLY A 95 2.38 -6.48 -11.36
N LEU A 96 3.58 -6.31 -10.79
CA LEU A 96 3.95 -5.15 -9.97
C LEU A 96 3.75 -3.84 -10.73
N VAL A 97 4.31 -3.73 -11.94
CA VAL A 97 4.22 -2.51 -12.75
C VAL A 97 2.78 -2.22 -13.16
N MET A 98 2.04 -3.24 -13.61
CA MET A 98 0.63 -3.10 -13.99
C MET A 98 -0.24 -2.65 -12.82
N GLY A 99 -0.11 -3.30 -11.66
CA GLY A 99 -0.86 -2.92 -10.46
C GLY A 99 -0.48 -1.54 -9.92
N TYR A 100 0.79 -1.17 -10.02
CA TYR A 100 1.28 0.10 -9.50
C TYR A 100 0.97 1.31 -10.40
N VAL A 101 1.19 1.19 -11.72
CA VAL A 101 0.94 2.29 -12.65
C VAL A 101 -0.55 2.41 -12.97
N GLY A 102 -1.23 1.27 -13.18
CA GLY A 102 -2.63 1.25 -13.60
C GLY A 102 -2.84 1.76 -15.02
N GLY A 103 -4.08 2.16 -15.33
CA GLY A 103 -4.41 2.87 -16.58
C GLY A 103 -4.28 2.03 -17.85
N ARG A 104 -3.61 2.58 -18.87
CA ARG A 104 -3.44 1.91 -20.18
C ARG A 104 -2.48 0.73 -20.10
N ILE A 105 -1.41 0.84 -19.32
CA ILE A 105 -0.40 -0.22 -19.15
C ILE A 105 -1.06 -1.46 -18.57
N ASP A 106 -1.86 -1.27 -17.52
CA ASP A 106 -2.62 -2.34 -16.90
C ASP A 106 -3.59 -3.01 -17.87
N ARG A 107 -4.35 -2.23 -18.64
CA ARG A 107 -5.31 -2.75 -19.62
C ARG A 107 -4.64 -3.58 -20.71
N ILE A 108 -3.59 -3.05 -21.33
CA ILE A 108 -2.85 -3.74 -22.40
C ILE A 108 -2.21 -5.01 -21.85
N GLY A 109 -1.54 -4.90 -20.69
CA GLY A 109 -0.90 -6.05 -20.04
C GLY A 109 -1.91 -7.16 -19.69
N MET A 110 -3.10 -6.81 -19.20
CA MET A 110 -4.15 -7.80 -18.92
C MET A 110 -4.68 -8.46 -20.18
N VAL A 111 -4.88 -7.72 -21.28
CA VAL A 111 -5.25 -8.32 -22.57
C VAL A 111 -4.20 -9.32 -23.04
N CYS A 112 -2.91 -8.98 -22.99
CA CYS A 112 -1.84 -9.92 -23.33
C CYS A 112 -1.85 -11.16 -22.43
N THR A 113 -2.10 -10.97 -21.13
CA THR A 113 -2.19 -12.05 -20.15
C THR A 113 -3.36 -13.00 -20.44
N ASP A 114 -4.52 -12.44 -20.77
CA ASP A 114 -5.74 -13.19 -21.08
C ASP A 114 -5.62 -13.98 -22.40
N VAL A 115 -4.94 -13.40 -23.40
CA VAL A 115 -4.62 -14.11 -24.66
C VAL A 115 -3.77 -15.35 -24.40
N ILE A 116 -2.73 -15.27 -23.57
CA ILE A 116 -1.89 -16.42 -23.24
C ILE A 116 -2.71 -17.52 -22.54
N LEU A 117 -3.60 -17.13 -21.61
CA LEU A 117 -4.45 -18.06 -20.87
C LEU A 117 -5.57 -18.70 -21.70
N THR A 118 -5.86 -18.17 -22.89
CA THR A 118 -6.87 -18.74 -23.80
C THR A 118 -6.40 -20.06 -24.41
N PHE A 119 -5.08 -20.27 -24.52
CA PHE A 119 -4.50 -21.50 -25.05
C PHE A 119 -4.30 -22.53 -23.93
N PRO A 120 -4.72 -23.80 -24.11
CA PRO A 120 -4.39 -24.87 -23.16
C PRO A 120 -2.86 -25.01 -23.06
N GLY A 121 -2.31 -24.95 -21.83
CA GLY A 121 -0.86 -24.86 -21.63
C GLY A 121 -0.04 -26.00 -22.24
N VAL A 122 -0.60 -27.22 -22.29
CA VAL A 122 0.04 -28.39 -22.92
C VAL A 122 0.07 -28.26 -24.44
N MET A 123 -1.00 -27.76 -25.07
CA MET A 123 -1.03 -27.57 -26.53
C MET A 123 -0.02 -26.50 -26.95
N LEU A 124 0.08 -25.42 -26.18
CA LEU A 124 1.06 -24.36 -26.43
C LEU A 124 2.50 -24.86 -26.21
N ALA A 125 2.74 -25.67 -25.18
CA ALA A 125 4.04 -26.30 -24.96
C ALA A 125 4.45 -27.23 -26.13
N ILE A 126 3.54 -28.09 -26.61
CA ILE A 126 3.81 -28.97 -27.76
C ILE A 126 4.09 -28.17 -29.04
N ALA A 127 3.28 -27.14 -29.32
CA ALA A 127 3.49 -26.27 -30.48
C ALA A 127 4.84 -25.54 -30.42
N LEU A 128 5.23 -25.05 -29.23
CA LEU A 128 6.52 -24.39 -29.04
C LEU A 128 7.69 -25.37 -29.18
N ILE A 129 7.58 -26.60 -28.70
CA ILE A 129 8.59 -27.64 -28.90
C ILE A 129 8.73 -27.99 -30.39
N ALA A 130 7.62 -28.08 -31.12
CA ALA A 130 7.65 -28.34 -32.56
C ALA A 130 8.36 -27.22 -33.36
N VAL A 131 8.26 -25.96 -32.90
CA VAL A 131 8.89 -24.80 -33.56
C VAL A 131 10.35 -24.61 -33.15
N PHE A 132 10.68 -24.76 -31.86
CA PHE A 132 12.00 -24.46 -31.30
C PHE A 132 12.92 -25.69 -31.17
N GLY A 133 12.46 -26.85 -31.63
CA GLY A 133 13.17 -28.14 -31.59
C GLY A 133 13.03 -28.87 -30.24
N ASN A 134 13.34 -30.17 -30.25
CA ASN A 134 13.30 -31.07 -29.08
C ASN A 134 14.44 -30.79 -28.09
N ASN A 135 14.46 -29.60 -27.48
CA ASN A 135 15.37 -29.22 -26.42
C ASN A 135 14.60 -28.97 -25.12
N MET A 136 14.95 -29.70 -24.06
CA MET A 136 14.34 -29.58 -22.73
C MET A 136 14.38 -28.13 -22.19
N VAL A 137 15.48 -27.40 -22.43
CA VAL A 137 15.61 -26.02 -21.97
C VAL A 137 14.56 -25.13 -22.64
N ASN A 138 14.39 -25.26 -23.97
CA ASN A 138 13.40 -24.50 -24.73
C ASN A 138 11.98 -24.84 -24.28
N ALA A 139 11.70 -26.12 -24.03
CA ALA A 139 10.42 -26.58 -23.50
C ALA A 139 10.11 -25.96 -22.12
N MET A 140 11.08 -25.89 -21.22
CA MET A 140 10.90 -25.31 -19.88
C MET A 140 10.77 -23.79 -19.91
N VAL A 141 11.51 -23.10 -20.78
CA VAL A 141 11.32 -21.66 -20.99
C VAL A 141 9.92 -21.36 -21.53
N ALA A 142 9.47 -22.13 -22.54
CA ALA A 142 8.12 -22.05 -23.07
C ALA A 142 7.07 -22.25 -21.97
N LEU A 143 7.20 -23.31 -21.18
CA LEU A 143 6.30 -23.60 -20.06
C LEU A 143 6.30 -22.48 -19.00
N GLY A 144 7.46 -21.89 -18.71
CA GLY A 144 7.57 -20.75 -17.81
C GLY A 144 6.82 -19.51 -18.32
N VAL A 145 6.87 -19.23 -19.63
CA VAL A 145 6.06 -18.16 -20.24
C VAL A 145 4.57 -18.45 -20.07
N VAL A 146 4.13 -19.69 -20.30
CA VAL A 146 2.73 -20.14 -20.13
C VAL A 146 2.25 -19.99 -18.69
N TYR A 147 3.12 -20.19 -17.69
CA TYR A 147 2.75 -20.05 -16.28
C TYR A 147 2.91 -18.63 -15.72
N SER A 148 3.65 -17.75 -16.41
CA SER A 148 3.82 -16.34 -16.02
C SER A 148 2.51 -15.56 -15.78
N PRO A 149 1.40 -15.77 -16.54
CA PRO A 149 0.11 -15.12 -16.28
C PRO A 149 -0.42 -15.28 -14.86
N ASN A 150 -0.20 -16.43 -14.22
CA ASN A 150 -0.65 -16.67 -12.85
C ASN A 150 0.06 -15.73 -11.87
N PHE A 151 1.36 -15.51 -12.05
CA PHE A 151 2.12 -14.54 -11.27
C PHE A 151 1.76 -13.09 -11.63
N VAL A 152 1.52 -12.77 -12.91
CA VAL A 152 1.06 -11.43 -13.32
C VAL A 152 -0.22 -11.06 -12.59
N ARG A 153 -1.23 -11.93 -12.65
CA ARG A 153 -2.55 -11.68 -12.04
C ARG A 153 -2.46 -11.55 -10.53
N LEU A 154 -1.72 -12.44 -9.88
CA LEU A 154 -1.56 -12.44 -8.43
C LEU A 154 -0.77 -11.21 -7.94
N ALA A 155 0.41 -10.95 -8.52
CA ALA A 155 1.22 -9.79 -8.16
C ALA A 155 0.47 -8.48 -8.42
N ARG A 156 -0.25 -8.36 -9.53
CA ARG A 156 -1.11 -7.21 -9.84
C ARG A 156 -2.20 -7.01 -8.79
N ALA A 157 -2.96 -8.06 -8.47
CA ALA A 157 -4.07 -7.99 -7.53
C ALA A 157 -3.60 -7.54 -6.14
N GLU A 158 -2.51 -8.13 -5.64
CA GLU A 158 -1.96 -7.75 -4.33
C GLU A 158 -1.30 -6.38 -4.36
N THR A 159 -0.65 -6.00 -5.46
CA THR A 159 -0.11 -4.64 -5.62
C THR A 159 -1.21 -3.59 -5.58
N LEU A 160 -2.36 -3.83 -6.24
CA LEU A 160 -3.49 -2.90 -6.21
C LEU A 160 -4.03 -2.71 -4.79
N ALA A 161 -4.10 -3.77 -4.01
CA ALA A 161 -4.53 -3.69 -2.62
C ALA A 161 -3.52 -2.91 -1.76
N VAL A 162 -2.24 -3.29 -1.83
CA VAL A 162 -1.17 -2.66 -1.06
C VAL A 162 -0.94 -1.20 -1.46
N ARG A 163 -1.13 -0.85 -2.74
CA ARG A 163 -0.97 0.53 -3.22
C ARG A 163 -1.87 1.53 -2.47
N GLY A 164 -3.01 1.07 -1.95
CA GLY A 164 -3.95 1.86 -1.17
C GLY A 164 -3.57 2.04 0.31
N GLU A 165 -2.48 1.45 0.77
CA GLU A 165 -2.10 1.54 2.18
C GLU A 165 -1.41 2.86 2.51
N ASN A 166 -1.61 3.35 3.74
CA ASN A 166 -1.06 4.64 4.18
C ASN A 166 0.47 4.64 4.17
N TYR A 167 1.13 3.52 4.49
CA TYR A 167 2.59 3.43 4.42
C TYR A 167 3.15 3.59 3.00
N VAL A 168 2.37 3.27 1.96
CA VAL A 168 2.79 3.52 0.57
C VAL A 168 2.69 5.00 0.24
N ALA A 169 1.63 5.68 0.71
CA ALA A 169 1.51 7.13 0.61
C ALA A 169 2.62 7.85 1.40
N ALA A 170 2.93 7.39 2.61
CA ALA A 170 4.02 7.91 3.42
C ALA A 170 5.38 7.76 2.74
N ALA A 171 5.68 6.60 2.13
CA ALA A 171 6.89 6.44 1.34
C ALA A 171 6.92 7.40 0.12
N GLN A 172 5.78 7.70 -0.51
CA GLN A 172 5.73 8.73 -1.56
C GLN A 172 5.99 10.14 -1.02
N LEU A 173 5.57 10.44 0.22
CA LEU A 173 5.90 11.70 0.92
C LEU A 173 7.35 11.81 1.35
N LEU A 174 8.03 10.70 1.48
CA LEU A 174 9.47 10.71 1.65
C LEU A 174 10.19 10.82 0.30
N GLY A 175 9.43 10.96 -0.81
CA GLY A 175 9.92 11.17 -2.15
C GLY A 175 10.36 9.90 -2.88
N TYR A 176 10.11 8.67 -2.40
CA TYR A 176 10.67 7.46 -3.01
C TYR A 176 10.27 7.25 -4.50
N PRO A 177 11.24 6.99 -5.42
CA PRO A 177 10.91 6.76 -6.82
C PRO A 177 10.18 5.43 -6.97
N ALA A 178 9.33 5.34 -7.99
CA ALA A 178 8.47 4.17 -8.24
C ALA A 178 9.22 2.82 -8.17
N ARG A 179 10.40 2.70 -8.80
CA ARG A 179 11.20 1.47 -8.80
C ARG A 179 11.58 1.00 -7.39
N ARG A 180 11.94 1.93 -6.51
CA ARG A 180 12.38 1.63 -5.15
C ARG A 180 11.19 1.36 -4.26
N LEU A 181 10.09 2.10 -4.46
CA LEU A 181 8.82 1.85 -3.80
C LEU A 181 8.33 0.42 -4.10
N LEU A 182 8.37 0.00 -5.37
CA LEU A 182 7.99 -1.35 -5.79
C LEU A 182 8.89 -2.42 -5.17
N ALA A 183 10.21 -2.30 -5.32
CA ALA A 183 11.14 -3.33 -4.88
C ALA A 183 11.25 -3.45 -3.34
N ARG A 184 11.10 -2.34 -2.62
CA ARG A 184 11.39 -2.27 -1.18
C ARG A 184 10.14 -2.16 -0.31
N HIS A 185 9.10 -1.44 -0.74
CA HIS A 185 7.90 -1.25 0.08
C HIS A 185 6.74 -2.14 -0.33
N ILE A 186 6.60 -2.48 -1.61
CA ILE A 186 5.45 -3.27 -2.10
C ILE A 186 5.81 -4.76 -2.18
N LEU A 187 6.89 -5.12 -2.89
CA LEU A 187 7.26 -6.52 -3.13
C LEU A 187 7.41 -7.34 -1.83
N PRO A 188 8.10 -6.88 -0.77
CA PRO A 188 8.19 -7.65 0.47
C PRO A 188 6.84 -7.89 1.15
N ASN A 189 5.91 -6.94 1.03
CA ASN A 189 4.57 -7.05 1.61
C ASN A 189 3.63 -7.96 0.78
N ILE A 190 3.91 -8.18 -0.51
CA ILE A 190 3.15 -9.12 -1.37
C ILE A 190 3.89 -10.43 -1.67
N ALA A 191 5.14 -10.58 -1.22
CA ALA A 191 5.94 -11.79 -1.43
C ALA A 191 5.28 -13.06 -0.86
N PRO A 192 4.59 -13.03 0.30
CA PRO A 192 3.92 -14.21 0.85
C PRO A 192 3.03 -15.00 -0.13
N PRO A 193 1.96 -14.43 -0.73
CA PRO A 193 1.14 -15.17 -1.69
C PRO A 193 1.92 -15.59 -2.94
N LEU A 194 2.94 -14.82 -3.36
CA LEU A 194 3.79 -15.18 -4.49
C LEU A 194 4.65 -16.42 -4.21
N LEU A 195 5.14 -16.57 -2.98
CA LEU A 195 5.89 -17.76 -2.55
C LEU A 195 5.01 -19.00 -2.55
N VAL A 196 3.78 -18.90 -2.04
CA VAL A 196 2.79 -20.00 -2.09
C VAL A 196 2.53 -20.42 -3.55
N GLN A 197 2.29 -19.45 -4.42
CA GLN A 197 2.09 -19.69 -5.85
C GLN A 197 3.33 -20.33 -6.52
N ALA A 198 4.53 -19.99 -6.08
CA ALA A 198 5.77 -20.58 -6.59
C ALA A 198 5.88 -22.08 -6.29
N PHE A 199 5.51 -22.51 -5.08
CA PHE A 199 5.50 -23.94 -4.73
C PHE A 199 4.47 -24.73 -5.53
N LEU A 200 3.25 -24.20 -5.69
CA LEU A 200 2.22 -24.83 -6.54
C LEU A 200 2.68 -24.91 -8.00
N THR A 201 3.26 -23.84 -8.52
CA THR A 201 3.74 -23.78 -9.92
C THR A 201 4.92 -24.73 -10.14
N PHE A 202 5.81 -24.90 -9.16
CA PHE A 202 6.87 -25.90 -9.22
C PHE A 202 6.31 -27.32 -9.38
N GLY A 203 5.28 -27.68 -8.59
CA GLY A 203 4.61 -28.97 -8.71
C GLY A 203 3.98 -29.18 -10.09
N PHE A 204 3.27 -28.18 -10.61
CA PHE A 204 2.69 -28.24 -11.97
C PHE A 204 3.77 -28.33 -13.06
N ALA A 205 4.88 -27.58 -12.93
CA ALA A 205 5.99 -27.64 -13.88
C ALA A 205 6.64 -29.03 -13.91
N LEU A 206 6.85 -29.64 -12.75
CA LEU A 206 7.40 -30.99 -12.64
C LEU A 206 6.46 -32.05 -13.28
N LEU A 207 5.15 -31.93 -13.05
CA LEU A 207 4.15 -32.81 -13.69
C LEU A 207 4.12 -32.63 -15.21
N ALA A 208 4.08 -31.40 -15.70
CA ALA A 208 4.05 -31.10 -17.13
C ALA A 208 5.34 -31.57 -17.83
N GLN A 209 6.50 -31.35 -17.23
CA GLN A 209 7.79 -31.83 -17.75
C GLN A 209 7.84 -33.36 -17.77
N SER A 210 7.33 -34.02 -16.74
CA SER A 210 7.24 -35.48 -16.68
C SER A 210 6.29 -36.02 -17.75
N GLY A 211 5.14 -35.37 -17.96
CA GLY A 211 4.19 -35.71 -19.03
C GLY A 211 4.78 -35.52 -20.44
N LEU A 212 5.50 -34.43 -20.68
CA LEU A 212 6.19 -34.20 -21.97
C LEU A 212 7.29 -35.22 -22.21
N SER A 213 8.05 -35.58 -21.18
CA SER A 213 9.07 -36.63 -21.26
C SER A 213 8.45 -38.00 -21.49
N PHE A 214 7.29 -38.26 -20.91
CA PHE A 214 6.53 -39.48 -21.13
C PHE A 214 6.06 -39.62 -22.59
N LEU A 215 5.70 -38.50 -23.23
CA LEU A 215 5.34 -38.42 -24.65
C LEU A 215 6.54 -38.42 -25.61
N GLY A 216 7.77 -38.59 -25.11
CA GLY A 216 9.00 -38.58 -25.93
C GLY A 216 9.50 -37.20 -26.35
N LEU A 217 8.86 -36.12 -25.89
CA LEU A 217 9.21 -34.72 -26.19
C LEU A 217 10.18 -34.12 -25.17
N GLY A 218 10.65 -34.91 -24.21
CA GLY A 218 11.53 -34.48 -23.12
C GLY A 218 12.95 -35.02 -23.24
N VAL A 219 13.48 -35.55 -22.15
CA VAL A 219 14.84 -36.10 -22.08
C VAL A 219 14.96 -37.27 -23.05
N GLN A 220 15.94 -37.23 -23.94
CA GLN A 220 16.16 -38.30 -24.90
C GLN A 220 17.06 -39.40 -24.31
N PRO A 221 16.82 -40.67 -24.65
CA PRO A 221 17.77 -41.75 -24.37
C PRO A 221 19.19 -41.41 -24.87
N PRO A 222 20.25 -41.78 -24.14
CA PRO A 222 20.27 -42.74 -23.04
C PRO A 222 20.05 -42.13 -21.64
N TYR A 223 19.92 -40.81 -21.54
CA TYR A 223 19.88 -40.10 -20.25
C TYR A 223 18.60 -40.37 -19.44
N PRO A 224 18.71 -40.55 -18.11
CA PRO A 224 17.55 -40.79 -17.25
C PRO A 224 16.77 -39.49 -16.95
N GLY A 225 15.45 -39.58 -16.96
CA GLY A 225 14.53 -38.54 -16.51
C GLY A 225 13.24 -39.18 -16.00
N TRP A 226 12.63 -38.66 -14.93
CA TRP A 226 11.53 -39.36 -14.25
C TRP A 226 10.36 -39.68 -15.18
N GLY A 227 9.94 -38.75 -16.04
CA GLY A 227 8.89 -39.01 -17.02
C GLY A 227 9.30 -40.00 -18.13
N ALA A 228 10.56 -39.98 -18.56
CA ALA A 228 11.06 -40.93 -19.56
C ALA A 228 11.17 -42.36 -18.99
N MET A 229 11.62 -42.49 -17.74
CA MET A 229 11.63 -43.77 -17.01
C MET A 229 10.20 -44.30 -16.81
N LEU A 230 9.24 -43.41 -16.57
CA LEU A 230 7.83 -43.78 -16.44
C LEU A 230 7.26 -44.29 -17.77
N ALA A 231 7.60 -43.67 -18.91
CA ALA A 231 7.19 -44.15 -20.24
C ALA A 231 7.82 -45.50 -20.59
N GLU A 232 9.11 -45.68 -20.30
CA GLU A 232 9.79 -46.96 -20.46
C GLU A 232 9.09 -48.04 -19.61
N GLY A 233 8.88 -47.80 -18.31
CA GLY A 233 8.17 -48.72 -17.43
C GLY A 233 6.75 -49.04 -17.89
N ALA A 234 6.02 -48.06 -18.45
CA ALA A 234 4.67 -48.26 -18.98
C ALA A 234 4.64 -49.25 -20.16
N SER A 235 5.67 -49.24 -21.02
CA SER A 235 5.78 -50.17 -22.15
C SER A 235 6.03 -51.62 -21.72
N TYR A 236 6.61 -51.84 -20.53
CA TYR A 236 6.92 -53.16 -19.97
C TYR A 236 6.04 -53.54 -18.78
N MET A 237 4.93 -52.84 -18.56
CA MET A 237 4.05 -53.02 -17.39
C MET A 237 3.53 -54.45 -17.24
N SER A 238 3.29 -55.16 -18.34
CA SER A 238 2.83 -56.55 -18.34
C SER A 238 3.91 -57.54 -17.90
N GLN A 239 5.19 -57.17 -18.01
CA GLN A 239 6.34 -58.02 -17.69
C GLN A 239 6.89 -57.71 -16.30
N ASN A 240 7.06 -56.42 -15.98
CA ASN A 240 7.54 -55.97 -14.68
C ASN A 240 6.79 -54.70 -14.26
N PRO A 241 5.68 -54.83 -13.53
CA PRO A 241 4.87 -53.68 -13.11
C PRO A 241 5.59 -52.79 -12.09
N VAL A 242 6.66 -53.27 -11.45
CA VAL A 242 7.42 -52.51 -10.44
C VAL A 242 8.17 -51.34 -11.08
N LEU A 243 8.51 -51.40 -12.37
CA LEU A 243 9.28 -50.34 -13.06
C LEU A 243 8.61 -48.96 -13.06
N ILE A 244 7.28 -48.90 -12.98
CA ILE A 244 6.50 -47.65 -12.98
C ILE A 244 6.52 -46.99 -11.59
N LEU A 245 6.59 -47.80 -10.53
CA LEU A 245 6.37 -47.33 -9.16
C LEU A 245 7.46 -46.34 -8.68
N PRO A 246 8.78 -46.61 -8.83
CA PRO A 246 9.81 -45.68 -8.35
C PRO A 246 9.75 -44.27 -8.97
N PRO A 247 9.73 -44.10 -10.32
CA PRO A 247 9.64 -42.75 -10.89
C PRO A 247 8.29 -42.07 -10.58
N GLY A 248 7.18 -42.82 -10.56
CA GLY A 248 5.87 -42.30 -10.20
C GLY A 248 5.80 -41.79 -8.75
N LEU A 249 6.34 -42.57 -7.81
CA LEU A 249 6.38 -42.20 -6.39
C LEU A 249 7.30 -41.00 -6.15
N ALA A 250 8.45 -40.93 -6.82
CA ALA A 250 9.34 -39.77 -6.74
C ALA A 250 8.66 -38.48 -7.19
N ILE A 251 7.93 -38.51 -8.32
CA ILE A 251 7.13 -37.37 -8.78
C ILE A 251 6.04 -37.03 -7.76
N ALA A 252 5.23 -38.02 -7.34
CA ALA A 252 4.10 -37.80 -6.44
C ALA A 252 4.53 -37.21 -5.08
N LEU A 253 5.57 -37.77 -4.46
CA LEU A 253 6.10 -37.29 -3.18
C LEU A 253 6.67 -35.87 -3.31
N THR A 254 7.40 -35.58 -4.39
CA THR A 254 7.98 -34.25 -4.62
C THR A 254 6.89 -33.20 -4.83
N VAL A 255 5.88 -33.50 -5.65
CA VAL A 255 4.76 -32.59 -5.90
C VAL A 255 3.91 -32.39 -4.65
N LEU A 256 3.59 -33.46 -3.92
CA LEU A 256 2.84 -33.38 -2.67
C LEU A 256 3.59 -32.54 -1.63
N ALA A 257 4.89 -32.77 -1.47
CA ALA A 257 5.72 -32.00 -0.55
C ALA A 257 5.79 -30.52 -0.96
N ALA A 258 5.92 -30.20 -2.25
CA ALA A 258 5.88 -28.81 -2.73
C ALA A 258 4.55 -28.14 -2.38
N ASN A 259 3.41 -28.77 -2.69
CA ASN A 259 2.09 -28.20 -2.43
C ASN A 259 1.84 -27.99 -0.92
N LEU A 260 2.14 -28.99 -0.10
CA LEU A 260 2.01 -28.91 1.36
C LEU A 260 2.91 -27.81 1.97
N MET A 261 4.10 -27.60 1.39
CA MET A 261 4.98 -26.50 1.80
C MET A 261 4.36 -25.13 1.48
N GLY A 262 3.72 -25.00 0.32
CA GLY A 262 2.96 -23.81 -0.06
C GLY A 262 1.83 -23.49 0.93
N ASP A 263 1.03 -24.49 1.28
CA ASP A 263 -0.08 -24.31 2.24
C ASP A 263 0.42 -23.95 3.65
N GLY A 264 1.51 -24.58 4.10
CA GLY A 264 2.14 -24.20 5.37
C GLY A 264 2.59 -22.73 5.41
N ILE A 265 3.26 -22.28 4.34
CA ILE A 265 3.66 -20.87 4.19
C ILE A 265 2.43 -19.96 4.27
N ARG A 266 1.35 -20.31 3.56
CA ARG A 266 0.08 -19.56 3.58
C ARG A 266 -0.48 -19.41 4.99
N ASP A 267 -0.60 -20.51 5.72
CA ASP A 267 -1.21 -20.55 7.04
C ASP A 267 -0.35 -19.85 8.10
N SER A 268 0.98 -19.87 7.92
CA SER A 268 1.91 -19.21 8.84
C SER A 268 1.85 -17.68 8.77
N ILE A 269 1.36 -17.15 7.65
CA ILE A 269 1.31 -15.72 7.35
C ILE A 269 -0.01 -15.09 7.81
N GLY A 270 -0.99 -15.93 8.17
CA GLY A 270 -2.26 -15.50 8.77
C GLY A 270 -3.20 -14.90 7.74
N ALA A 271 -4.43 -15.39 7.72
CA ALA A 271 -5.55 -14.82 6.99
C ALA A 271 -5.83 -13.39 7.48
N GLY A 272 -5.16 -12.40 6.89
CA GLY A 272 -5.39 -10.99 7.12
C GLY A 272 -6.06 -10.38 5.89
N VAL A 273 -7.21 -9.75 6.13
CA VAL A 273 -8.03 -8.93 5.21
C VAL A 273 -9.25 -9.65 4.63
N ARG A 274 -10.34 -9.63 5.39
CA ARG A 274 -11.70 -9.61 4.83
C ARG A 274 -11.82 -8.36 3.95
N ARG A 275 -12.01 -8.52 2.64
CA ARG A 275 -12.29 -7.42 1.71
C ARG A 275 -13.80 -7.30 1.51
N GLY A 276 -14.37 -6.15 1.87
CA GLY A 276 -15.63 -5.68 1.29
C GLY A 276 -15.36 -5.26 -0.14
N ALA A 277 -15.86 -6.02 -1.10
CA ALA A 277 -15.75 -5.71 -2.52
C ALA A 277 -16.75 -4.60 -2.87
N VAL A 278 -16.27 -3.36 -3.05
CA VAL A 278 -16.96 -2.37 -3.88
C VAL A 278 -16.17 -2.24 -5.17
N THR A 279 -16.50 -3.10 -6.14
CA THR A 279 -16.03 -3.00 -7.51
C THR A 279 -16.99 -2.14 -8.32
N SER A 280 -16.78 -0.83 -8.34
CA SER A 280 -17.31 0.03 -9.41
C SER A 280 -16.13 0.62 -10.18
N ARG A 281 -16.06 0.26 -11.47
CA ARG A 281 -15.11 0.80 -12.44
C ARG A 281 -15.42 2.29 -12.67
N PRO A 282 -14.47 3.23 -12.50
CA PRO A 282 -14.58 4.52 -13.16
C PRO A 282 -14.23 4.30 -14.64
N ARG A 283 -15.23 4.47 -15.52
CA ARG A 283 -15.02 4.62 -16.96
C ARG A 283 -14.33 5.97 -17.17
N GLY A 284 -13.13 5.93 -17.74
CA GLY A 284 -12.49 7.05 -18.43
C GLY A 284 -12.17 8.25 -17.57
N ALA A 285 -10.91 8.39 -17.14
CA ALA A 285 -10.36 9.71 -16.81
C ALA A 285 -10.44 10.57 -18.07
N GLY A 286 -11.49 11.38 -18.17
CA GLY A 286 -11.59 12.46 -19.15
C GLY A 286 -10.37 13.37 -19.01
N LYS A 287 -9.92 13.93 -20.12
CA LYS A 287 -8.84 14.92 -20.14
C LYS A 287 -9.25 16.08 -19.23
N LEU A 288 -8.68 16.12 -18.03
CA LEU A 288 -8.88 17.20 -17.07
C LEU A 288 -8.47 18.52 -17.72
N ARG A 289 -9.44 19.44 -17.80
CA ARG A 289 -9.29 20.77 -18.40
C ARG A 289 -8.26 21.57 -17.59
N ARG A 290 -7.35 22.27 -18.26
CA ARG A 290 -6.40 23.19 -17.60
C ARG A 290 -7.20 24.17 -16.72
N PRO A 291 -6.77 24.43 -15.47
CA PRO A 291 -7.44 25.38 -14.59
C PRO A 291 -7.55 26.75 -15.26
N ALA A 292 -8.73 27.37 -15.14
CA ALA A 292 -8.88 28.81 -15.36
C ALA A 292 -8.16 29.56 -14.22
N PRO A 293 -7.68 30.80 -14.45
CA PRO A 293 -7.06 31.59 -13.40
C PRO A 293 -8.04 31.80 -12.22
N PRO A 294 -7.56 31.78 -10.96
CA PRO A 294 -8.41 31.87 -9.78
C PRO A 294 -9.15 33.22 -9.73
N THR A 295 -10.45 33.16 -9.45
CA THR A 295 -11.35 34.32 -9.33
C THR A 295 -11.41 34.90 -7.91
N ALA A 296 -10.80 34.25 -6.91
CA ALA A 296 -10.87 34.66 -5.50
C ALA A 296 -9.51 35.18 -5.01
N ALA A 297 -9.54 36.33 -4.32
CA ALA A 297 -8.39 36.93 -3.67
C ALA A 297 -7.92 36.07 -2.48
N VAL A 298 -6.62 35.74 -2.46
CA VAL A 298 -5.95 35.21 -1.26
C VAL A 298 -6.07 36.26 -0.14
N PRO A 299 -6.31 35.88 1.12
CA PRO A 299 -6.34 36.83 2.24
C PRO A 299 -5.08 37.72 2.22
N THR A 300 -5.29 39.04 2.24
CA THR A 300 -4.22 40.04 2.19
C THR A 300 -3.32 39.95 3.42
N GLY A 301 -2.01 39.77 3.20
CA GLY A 301 -0.94 39.72 4.21
C GLY A 301 0.42 39.44 3.54
N GLU A 302 1.51 39.37 4.31
CA GLU A 302 2.84 38.96 3.78
C GLU A 302 2.77 37.56 3.13
N PRO A 303 3.54 37.24 2.09
CA PRO A 303 3.47 35.94 1.42
C PRO A 303 3.71 34.77 2.38
N GLY A 304 2.79 33.79 2.35
CA GLY A 304 2.83 32.62 3.22
C GLY A 304 3.93 31.62 2.81
N VAL A 305 4.13 30.57 3.61
CA VAL A 305 4.91 29.41 3.14
C VAL A 305 4.08 28.55 2.18
N LEU A 306 2.77 28.46 2.43
CA LEU A 306 1.80 27.73 1.60
C LEU A 306 0.65 28.68 1.25
N GLU A 307 0.34 28.77 -0.03
CA GLU A 307 -0.76 29.56 -0.57
C GLU A 307 -1.63 28.66 -1.45
N VAL A 308 -2.89 28.48 -1.04
CA VAL A 308 -3.89 27.72 -1.79
C VAL A 308 -4.94 28.71 -2.29
N SER A 309 -5.23 28.67 -3.60
CA SER A 309 -6.09 29.64 -4.27
C SER A 309 -7.11 28.94 -5.15
N GLY A 310 -8.39 29.07 -4.81
CA GLY A 310 -9.52 28.55 -5.59
C GLY A 310 -9.49 27.04 -5.83
N LEU A 311 -8.92 26.27 -4.90
CA LEU A 311 -8.74 24.83 -5.05
C LEU A 311 -10.10 24.12 -5.08
N SER A 312 -10.36 23.44 -6.20
CA SER A 312 -11.55 22.62 -6.40
C SER A 312 -11.15 21.19 -6.73
N VAL A 313 -11.67 20.24 -5.95
CA VAL A 313 -11.36 18.81 -6.06
C VAL A 313 -12.66 18.05 -6.21
N GLY A 314 -12.70 17.11 -7.15
CA GLY A 314 -13.88 16.32 -7.41
C GLY A 314 -13.58 15.08 -8.25
N TYR A 315 -14.65 14.42 -8.66
CA TYR A 315 -14.60 13.27 -9.55
C TYR A 315 -15.84 13.25 -10.43
N ASP A 316 -15.73 12.63 -11.60
CA ASP A 316 -16.87 12.43 -12.48
C ASP A 316 -17.59 11.12 -12.12
N SER A 317 -18.91 11.19 -11.94
CA SER A 317 -19.80 10.05 -11.69
C SER A 317 -21.01 10.16 -12.62
N ASP A 318 -21.26 9.13 -13.43
CA ASP A 318 -22.44 9.06 -14.31
C ASP A 318 -22.63 10.26 -15.25
N GLY A 319 -21.53 10.92 -15.64
CA GLY A 319 -21.54 12.12 -16.50
C GLY A 319 -21.70 13.44 -15.75
N GLU A 320 -21.85 13.40 -14.42
CA GLU A 320 -21.90 14.58 -13.55
C GLU A 320 -20.60 14.72 -12.75
N THR A 321 -20.03 15.93 -12.75
CA THR A 321 -18.87 16.25 -11.91
C THR A 321 -19.34 16.53 -10.48
N ARG A 322 -18.91 15.70 -9.54
CA ARG A 322 -19.18 15.87 -8.11
C ARG A 322 -18.01 16.55 -7.41
N LEU A 323 -18.25 17.75 -6.90
CA LEU A 323 -17.26 18.53 -6.15
C LEU A 323 -17.20 18.07 -4.69
N ILE A 324 -16.02 17.64 -4.24
CA ILE A 324 -15.73 17.43 -2.83
C ILE A 324 -15.30 18.74 -2.18
N LEU A 325 -14.36 19.44 -2.82
CA LEU A 325 -13.90 20.78 -2.45
C LEU A 325 -14.30 21.76 -3.55
N GLU A 326 -14.74 22.96 -3.17
CA GLU A 326 -15.06 24.03 -4.10
C GLU A 326 -14.47 25.34 -3.59
N ASP A 327 -13.65 25.99 -4.41
CA ASP A 327 -13.11 27.34 -4.15
C ASP A 327 -12.46 27.46 -2.75
N VAL A 328 -11.64 26.47 -2.39
CA VAL A 328 -10.86 26.48 -1.15
C VAL A 328 -9.67 27.40 -1.33
N SER A 329 -9.63 28.48 -0.56
CA SER A 329 -8.51 29.42 -0.50
C SER A 329 -8.05 29.57 0.95
N LEU A 330 -6.76 29.34 1.20
CA LEU A 330 -6.15 29.48 2.53
C LEU A 330 -4.66 29.82 2.41
N ARG A 331 -4.11 30.41 3.46
CA ARG A 331 -2.69 30.80 3.56
C ARG A 331 -2.12 30.33 4.89
N VAL A 332 -0.99 29.64 4.84
CA VAL A 332 -0.20 29.30 6.05
C VAL A 332 0.93 30.33 6.20
N PRO A 333 0.92 31.18 7.25
CA PRO A 333 1.98 32.16 7.46
C PRO A 333 3.31 31.49 7.79
N ARG A 334 4.43 32.16 7.48
CA ARG A 334 5.76 31.61 7.76
C ARG A 334 6.03 31.53 9.25
N GLY A 335 6.53 30.37 9.70
CA GLY A 335 6.91 30.13 11.10
C GLY A 335 5.74 30.14 12.08
N LYS A 336 4.50 30.12 11.57
CA LYS A 336 3.27 30.09 12.38
C LYS A 336 2.48 28.82 12.13
N THR A 337 1.53 28.56 13.01
CA THR A 337 0.58 27.46 12.91
C THR A 337 -0.77 27.99 12.43
N LEU A 338 -1.23 27.50 11.27
CA LEU A 338 -2.61 27.62 10.84
C LEU A 338 -3.37 26.35 11.22
N ALA A 339 -4.40 26.46 12.05
CA ALA A 339 -5.33 25.37 12.27
C ALA A 339 -6.40 25.31 11.16
N LEU A 340 -6.66 24.12 10.61
CA LEU A 340 -7.81 23.87 9.74
C LEU A 340 -8.81 22.99 10.49
N VAL A 341 -9.97 23.58 10.83
CA VAL A 341 -10.99 22.97 11.70
C VAL A 341 -12.32 22.79 11.00
N GLY A 342 -13.10 21.79 11.42
CA GLY A 342 -14.46 21.57 10.94
C GLY A 342 -14.94 20.14 11.23
N GLU A 343 -16.24 19.89 11.06
CA GLU A 343 -16.83 18.56 11.24
C GLU A 343 -16.16 17.49 10.35
N SER A 344 -16.30 16.22 10.76
CA SER A 344 -15.86 15.09 9.93
C SER A 344 -16.51 15.14 8.54
N GLY A 345 -15.75 14.82 7.50
CA GLY A 345 -16.24 14.90 6.11
C GLY A 345 -16.32 16.31 5.50
N SER A 346 -15.89 17.36 6.21
CA SER A 346 -15.88 18.73 5.66
C SER A 346 -14.85 18.96 4.55
N GLY A 347 -13.86 18.06 4.38
CA GLY A 347 -12.86 18.12 3.30
C GLY A 347 -11.42 18.42 3.73
N LYS A 348 -11.15 18.54 5.04
CA LYS A 348 -9.83 18.92 5.60
C LYS A 348 -8.68 18.06 5.08
N SER A 349 -8.76 16.74 5.26
CA SER A 349 -7.76 15.78 4.80
C SER A 349 -7.64 15.75 3.27
N VAL A 350 -8.73 15.98 2.54
CA VAL A 350 -8.71 16.06 1.06
C VAL A 350 -7.91 17.27 0.60
N THR A 351 -8.00 18.40 1.30
CA THR A 351 -7.17 19.59 1.05
C THR A 351 -5.69 19.29 1.25
N ALA A 352 -5.33 18.64 2.37
CA ALA A 352 -3.95 18.22 2.62
C ALA A 352 -3.42 17.28 1.54
N LEU A 353 -4.19 16.24 1.18
CA LEU A 353 -3.80 15.29 0.14
C LEU A 353 -3.70 15.94 -1.24
N ALA A 354 -4.51 16.94 -1.55
CA ALA A 354 -4.43 17.73 -2.78
C ALA A 354 -3.14 18.53 -2.86
N VAL A 355 -2.82 19.30 -1.80
CA VAL A 355 -1.57 20.06 -1.68
C VAL A 355 -0.36 19.13 -1.78
N MET A 356 -0.40 17.99 -1.10
CA MET A 356 0.68 17.02 -1.13
C MET A 356 0.75 16.24 -2.45
N GLY A 357 -0.19 16.37 -3.39
CA GLY A 357 -0.25 15.62 -4.64
C GLY A 357 -0.48 14.11 -4.46
N LEU A 358 -1.21 13.73 -3.42
CA LEU A 358 -1.50 12.35 -3.00
C LEU A 358 -2.97 11.93 -3.23
N LEU A 359 -3.78 12.77 -3.88
CA LEU A 359 -5.14 12.40 -4.24
C LEU A 359 -5.16 11.08 -5.02
N ARG A 360 -6.06 10.18 -4.62
CA ARG A 360 -6.21 8.87 -5.23
C ARG A 360 -7.42 8.90 -6.17
N PRO A 361 -7.32 8.28 -7.36
CA PRO A 361 -8.47 8.11 -8.22
C PRO A 361 -9.66 7.47 -7.47
N PRO A 362 -10.90 7.90 -7.75
CA PRO A 362 -11.30 8.77 -8.86
C PRO A 362 -11.14 10.28 -8.58
N LEU A 363 -10.67 10.69 -7.39
CA LEU A 363 -10.49 12.10 -7.06
C LEU A 363 -9.35 12.73 -7.87
N GLY A 364 -9.58 13.96 -8.34
CA GLY A 364 -8.60 14.79 -9.01
C GLY A 364 -8.83 16.27 -8.74
N VAL A 365 -7.77 17.06 -8.90
CA VAL A 365 -7.87 18.53 -8.87
C VAL A 365 -8.49 18.98 -10.20
N LEU A 366 -9.58 19.73 -10.11
CA LEU A 366 -10.34 20.23 -11.25
C LEU A 366 -9.97 21.67 -11.59
N ALA A 367 -9.67 22.48 -10.57
CA ALA A 367 -9.26 23.87 -10.70
C ALA A 367 -8.48 24.36 -9.47
N GLY A 368 -7.87 25.53 -9.59
CA GLY A 368 -7.11 26.20 -8.53
C GLY A 368 -5.61 25.99 -8.60
N SER A 369 -4.90 26.58 -7.63
CA SER A 369 -3.44 26.48 -7.47
C SER A 369 -3.06 26.23 -6.02
N ALA A 370 -1.88 25.63 -5.81
CA ALA A 370 -1.28 25.49 -4.49
C ALA A 370 0.23 25.72 -4.62
N ARG A 371 0.76 26.72 -3.92
CA ARG A 371 2.16 27.14 -4.03
C ARG A 371 2.89 26.98 -2.71
N LEU A 372 4.04 26.33 -2.74
CA LEU A 372 4.98 26.23 -1.62
C LEU A 372 6.15 27.17 -1.88
N ASP A 373 6.35 28.19 -1.04
CA ASP A 373 7.44 29.16 -1.18
C ASP A 373 7.48 29.81 -2.59
N GLY A 374 6.30 30.04 -3.17
CA GLY A 374 6.12 30.55 -4.53
C GLY A 374 6.15 29.50 -5.65
N GLN A 375 6.58 28.26 -5.38
CA GLN A 375 6.63 27.18 -6.37
C GLN A 375 5.29 26.46 -6.49
N GLU A 376 4.76 26.33 -7.72
CA GLU A 376 3.50 25.64 -7.99
C GLU A 376 3.60 24.12 -7.77
N LEU A 377 2.65 23.56 -7.01
CA LEU A 377 2.55 22.13 -6.70
C LEU A 377 1.53 21.43 -7.60
N ILE A 378 0.44 22.11 -7.95
CA ILE A 378 -0.65 21.50 -8.73
C ILE A 378 -0.21 21.35 -10.18
N GLY A 379 -0.20 20.12 -10.67
CA GLY A 379 0.28 19.79 -12.02
C GLY A 379 1.79 19.63 -12.12
N ALA A 380 2.54 19.80 -11.03
CA ALA A 380 3.97 19.54 -10.99
C ALA A 380 4.29 18.08 -11.35
N GLY A 381 5.42 17.87 -12.03
CA GLY A 381 5.87 16.54 -12.41
C GLY A 381 6.18 15.69 -11.17
N ARG A 382 6.03 14.37 -11.29
CA ARG A 382 6.29 13.46 -10.16
C ARG A 382 7.71 13.61 -9.59
N SER A 383 8.71 13.83 -10.44
CA SER A 383 10.10 14.02 -10.00
C SER A 383 10.29 15.33 -9.23
N GLU A 384 9.54 16.38 -9.54
CA GLU A 384 9.61 17.67 -8.85
C GLU A 384 8.97 17.56 -7.47
N LEU A 385 7.78 16.94 -7.39
CA LEU A 385 7.12 16.66 -6.12
C LEU A 385 7.97 15.75 -5.22
N ASP A 386 8.61 14.72 -5.77
CA ASP A 386 9.47 13.81 -5.01
C ASP A 386 10.72 14.51 -4.42
N GLN A 387 11.14 15.66 -4.97
CA GLN A 387 12.24 16.47 -4.42
C GLN A 387 11.78 17.38 -3.28
N LEU A 388 10.55 17.93 -3.37
CA LEU A 388 9.97 18.79 -2.34
C LEU A 388 9.47 17.99 -1.13
N ARG A 389 8.91 16.81 -1.39
CA ARG A 389 8.33 15.92 -0.38
C ARG A 389 9.42 15.31 0.51
N GLY A 390 9.24 15.47 1.80
CA GLY A 390 10.14 14.95 2.83
C GLY A 390 11.38 15.80 3.04
N SER A 391 11.57 16.89 2.29
CA SER A 391 12.68 17.84 2.46
C SER A 391 12.18 19.26 2.71
N ALA A 392 11.27 19.78 1.88
CA ALA A 392 10.70 21.13 1.98
C ALA A 392 9.29 21.11 2.60
N MET A 393 8.50 20.07 2.33
CA MET A 393 7.20 19.83 2.94
C MET A 393 7.04 18.38 3.39
N SER A 394 6.38 18.18 4.53
CA SER A 394 6.14 16.86 5.12
C SER A 394 4.71 16.74 5.63
N MET A 395 4.29 15.51 5.93
CA MET A 395 2.99 15.26 6.54
C MET A 395 3.09 14.23 7.66
N VAL A 396 2.35 14.48 8.74
CA VAL A 396 1.99 13.51 9.77
C VAL A 396 0.55 13.07 9.47
N PHE A 397 0.34 11.78 9.18
CA PHE A 397 -1.00 11.26 8.86
C PHE A 397 -1.75 10.91 10.16
N GLN A 398 -3.07 10.83 10.03
CA GLN A 398 -4.02 10.53 11.10
C GLN A 398 -3.76 9.21 11.85
N ASP A 399 -3.34 8.15 11.15
CA ASP A 399 -3.04 6.84 11.76
C ASP A 399 -1.54 6.51 11.62
N PRO A 400 -0.76 6.57 12.72
CA PRO A 400 0.67 6.33 12.66
C PRO A 400 1.01 4.86 12.36
N LEU A 401 0.27 3.90 12.91
CA LEU A 401 0.57 2.47 12.73
C LEU A 401 0.29 2.02 11.30
N ALA A 402 -0.79 2.51 10.69
CA ALA A 402 -1.09 2.25 9.28
C ALA A 402 -0.10 2.93 8.31
N SER A 403 0.53 4.02 8.76
CA SER A 403 1.46 4.83 7.96
C SER A 403 2.92 4.36 8.05
N LEU A 404 3.28 3.61 9.09
CA LEU A 404 4.59 2.97 9.21
C LEU A 404 4.58 1.63 8.46
N ASN A 405 5.66 1.33 7.72
CA ASN A 405 5.73 0.05 7.00
C ASN A 405 5.99 -1.10 7.99
N PRO A 406 5.08 -2.07 8.15
CA PRO A 406 5.20 -3.13 9.15
C PRO A 406 6.35 -4.11 8.86
N SER A 407 6.83 -4.16 7.62
CA SER A 407 7.94 -5.03 7.21
C SER A 407 9.33 -4.50 7.59
N PHE A 408 9.42 -3.26 8.09
CA PHE A 408 10.70 -2.63 8.44
C PHE A 408 10.73 -2.14 9.89
N THR A 409 11.89 -2.25 10.52
CA THR A 409 12.14 -1.63 11.82
C THR A 409 12.09 -0.11 11.71
N ILE A 410 11.81 0.57 12.82
CA ILE A 410 11.74 2.03 12.89
C ILE A 410 13.05 2.68 12.42
N GLY A 411 14.18 2.17 12.89
CA GLY A 411 15.49 2.67 12.49
C GLY A 411 15.77 2.50 11.01
N ASN A 412 15.29 1.41 10.38
CA ASN A 412 15.43 1.26 8.93
C ASN A 412 14.66 2.34 8.18
N GLN A 413 13.44 2.68 8.62
CA GLN A 413 12.61 3.70 7.99
C GLN A 413 13.21 5.11 8.15
N LEU A 414 13.65 5.47 9.37
CA LEU A 414 14.30 6.76 9.64
C LEU A 414 15.62 6.93 8.89
N VAL A 415 16.52 5.95 9.00
CA VAL A 415 17.82 5.98 8.31
C VAL A 415 17.62 6.10 6.80
N GLU A 416 16.63 5.40 6.24
CA GLU A 416 16.37 5.48 4.82
C GLU A 416 15.94 6.89 4.38
N THR A 417 15.01 7.51 5.14
CA THR A 417 14.55 8.88 4.91
C THR A 417 15.70 9.88 4.95
N ILE A 418 16.51 9.83 6.02
CA ILE A 418 17.62 10.77 6.23
C ILE A 418 18.61 10.65 5.08
N ARG A 419 19.06 9.43 4.76
CA ARG A 419 20.06 9.21 3.71
C ARG A 419 19.61 9.70 2.35
N ARG A 420 18.31 9.62 2.07
CA ARG A 420 17.75 10.02 0.79
C ARG A 420 17.89 11.52 0.55
N HIS A 421 17.64 12.33 1.57
CA HIS A 421 17.53 13.79 1.43
C HIS A 421 18.77 14.55 1.90
N THR A 422 19.62 13.93 2.73
CA THR A 422 20.81 14.60 3.31
C THR A 422 22.14 14.10 2.73
N GLY A 423 22.14 13.00 1.97
CA GLY A 423 23.36 12.38 1.45
C GLY A 423 24.24 11.69 2.51
N LEU A 424 23.82 11.65 3.78
CA LEU A 424 24.57 11.00 4.85
C LEU A 424 24.82 9.51 4.57
N ASN A 425 25.97 9.02 5.03
CA ASN A 425 26.26 7.60 4.98
C ASN A 425 25.40 6.83 6.02
N ARG A 426 25.42 5.49 5.96
CA ARG A 426 24.55 4.66 6.82
C ARG A 426 24.83 4.84 8.32
N ALA A 427 26.08 5.01 8.72
CA ALA A 427 26.45 5.17 10.12
C ALA A 427 26.01 6.53 10.66
N ALA A 428 26.32 7.61 9.94
CA ALA A 428 25.93 8.97 10.30
C ALA A 428 24.40 9.15 10.32
N ALA A 429 23.69 8.56 9.35
CA ALA A 429 22.24 8.55 9.36
C ALA A 429 21.66 7.71 10.51
N GLY A 430 22.33 6.65 10.94
CA GLY A 430 21.98 5.88 12.13
C GLY A 430 22.09 6.69 13.42
N ALA A 431 23.19 7.44 13.58
CA ALA A 431 23.37 8.36 14.70
C ALA A 431 22.30 9.47 14.68
N ARG A 432 22.01 10.05 13.51
CA ARG A 432 20.96 11.05 13.38
C ARG A 432 19.56 10.49 13.66
N ALA A 433 19.28 9.25 13.27
CA ALA A 433 18.01 8.60 13.58
C ALA A 433 17.83 8.39 15.09
N LEU A 434 18.90 8.05 15.81
CA LEU A 434 18.88 7.97 17.27
C LEU A 434 18.57 9.34 17.89
N GLU A 435 19.30 10.38 17.49
CA GLU A 435 19.09 11.74 17.98
C GLU A 435 17.66 12.24 17.71
N LEU A 436 17.09 11.91 16.55
CA LEU A 436 15.69 12.27 16.23
C LEU A 436 14.70 11.57 17.15
N LEU A 437 14.90 10.28 17.47
CA LEU A 437 14.04 9.57 18.41
C LEU A 437 14.16 10.12 19.84
N GLU A 438 15.37 10.51 20.25
CA GLU A 438 15.59 11.16 21.55
C GLU A 438 14.89 12.52 21.61
N ARG A 439 14.98 13.32 20.54
CA ARG A 439 14.29 14.62 20.42
C ARG A 439 12.77 14.53 20.51
N VAL A 440 12.15 13.45 19.99
CA VAL A 440 10.70 13.26 20.13
C VAL A 440 10.32 12.52 21.44
N HIS A 441 11.25 12.45 22.39
CA HIS A 441 11.09 11.83 23.71
C HIS A 441 10.68 10.35 23.66
N ILE A 442 11.25 9.58 22.72
CA ILE A 442 11.05 8.12 22.70
C ILE A 442 11.93 7.46 23.79
N PRO A 443 11.33 6.76 24.76
CA PRO A 443 12.10 6.07 25.79
C PRO A 443 12.90 4.92 25.17
N ASN A 444 14.12 4.73 25.65
CA ASN A 444 15.06 3.71 25.15
C ASN A 444 15.23 3.76 23.61
N ALA A 445 15.41 4.96 23.05
CA ALA A 445 15.47 5.21 21.61
C ALA A 445 16.38 4.23 20.84
N ALA A 446 17.56 3.89 21.39
CA ALA A 446 18.49 2.93 20.78
C ALA A 446 17.91 1.53 20.60
N GLU A 447 17.10 1.06 21.56
CA GLU A 447 16.38 -0.21 21.45
C GLU A 447 15.23 -0.09 20.46
N ARG A 448 14.48 1.03 20.51
CA ARG A 448 13.32 1.28 19.65
C ARG A 448 13.66 1.43 18.17
N LEU A 449 14.90 1.79 17.81
CA LEU A 449 15.38 1.71 16.42
C LEU A 449 15.29 0.30 15.83
N LYS A 450 15.40 -0.74 16.66
CA LYS A 450 15.33 -2.15 16.24
C LYS A 450 13.90 -2.70 16.27
N ALA A 451 12.97 -1.97 16.91
CA ALA A 451 11.58 -2.38 17.02
C ALA A 451 10.84 -2.24 15.68
N TYR A 452 9.81 -3.05 15.49
CA TYR A 452 8.83 -2.93 14.43
C TYR A 452 7.63 -2.08 14.87
N PRO A 453 6.84 -1.51 13.95
CA PRO A 453 5.71 -0.64 14.30
C PRO A 453 4.70 -1.29 15.27
N HIS A 454 4.42 -2.58 15.09
CA HIS A 454 3.49 -3.34 15.94
C HIS A 454 4.02 -3.62 17.36
N GLU A 455 5.25 -3.23 17.67
CA GLU A 455 5.88 -3.36 18.99
C GLU A 455 5.89 -2.02 19.77
N LEU A 456 5.23 -0.98 19.24
CA LEU A 456 5.11 0.35 19.83
C LEU A 456 3.70 0.62 20.36
N SER A 457 3.57 1.47 21.38
CA SER A 457 2.27 2.06 21.76
C SER A 457 1.84 3.11 20.74
N GLY A 458 0.55 3.49 20.76
CA GLY A 458 0.01 4.53 19.85
C GLY A 458 0.77 5.85 19.94
N GLY A 459 1.01 6.36 21.15
CA GLY A 459 1.81 7.58 21.37
C GLY A 459 3.27 7.44 20.90
N MET A 460 3.91 6.29 21.10
CA MET A 460 5.27 6.04 20.56
C MET A 460 5.26 6.02 19.03
N ALA A 461 4.28 5.38 18.40
CA ALA A 461 4.14 5.36 16.96
C ALA A 461 3.92 6.77 16.40
N GLN A 462 3.14 7.60 17.10
CA GLN A 462 2.92 9.01 16.74
C GLN A 462 4.21 9.83 16.83
N ARG A 463 4.95 9.73 17.93
CA ARG A 463 6.26 10.38 18.10
C ARG A 463 7.25 9.95 17.01
N VAL A 464 7.30 8.67 16.67
CA VAL A 464 8.14 8.16 15.57
C VAL A 464 7.71 8.75 14.22
N MET A 465 6.42 8.91 13.98
CA MET A 465 5.91 9.53 12.77
C MET A 465 6.29 11.00 12.67
N ILE A 466 6.20 11.74 13.78
CA ILE A 466 6.67 13.13 13.89
C ILE A 466 8.18 13.19 13.62
N ALA A 467 8.97 12.27 14.17
CA ALA A 467 10.40 12.18 13.91
C ALA A 467 10.70 11.94 12.42
N LEU A 468 9.92 11.10 11.74
CA LEU A 468 10.04 10.86 10.30
C LEU A 468 9.70 12.11 9.47
N ALA A 469 8.62 12.82 9.83
CA ALA A 469 8.20 14.05 9.14
C ALA A 469 9.22 15.19 9.30
N THR A 470 9.83 15.29 10.48
CA THR A 470 10.80 16.35 10.82
C THR A 470 12.25 15.99 10.50
N ALA A 471 12.55 14.74 10.10
CA ALA A 471 13.89 14.22 9.92
C ALA A 471 14.80 15.09 9.04
N CYS A 472 14.22 15.72 8.01
CA CYS A 472 14.95 16.53 7.03
C CYS A 472 14.71 18.04 7.19
N ARG A 473 14.17 18.49 8.33
CA ARG A 473 13.91 19.91 8.64
C ARG A 473 13.06 20.65 7.57
N PRO A 474 11.81 20.22 7.33
CA PRO A 474 10.94 20.83 6.34
C PRO A 474 10.51 22.25 6.70
N LYS A 475 10.21 23.07 5.68
CA LYS A 475 9.64 24.43 5.84
C LYS A 475 8.15 24.40 6.20
N LEU A 476 7.45 23.35 5.75
CA LEU A 476 6.03 23.11 6.02
C LEU A 476 5.80 21.71 6.60
N ILE A 477 5.07 21.64 7.70
CA ILE A 477 4.58 20.39 8.28
C ILE A 477 3.05 20.42 8.22
N ILE A 478 2.45 19.43 7.55
CA ILE A 478 1.00 19.24 7.57
C ILE A 478 0.69 18.12 8.57
N ALA A 479 -0.06 18.41 9.63
CA ALA A 479 -0.43 17.42 10.63
C ALA A 479 -1.92 17.14 10.53
N ASP A 480 -2.30 15.94 10.07
CA ASP A 480 -3.69 15.54 9.86
C ASP A 480 -4.21 14.76 11.06
N GLU A 481 -4.98 15.42 11.93
CA GLU A 481 -5.52 14.87 13.17
C GLU A 481 -4.48 14.13 14.02
N PRO A 482 -3.32 14.76 14.34
CA PRO A 482 -2.18 14.08 14.93
C PRO A 482 -2.37 13.64 16.39
N THR A 483 -3.46 14.03 17.04
CA THR A 483 -3.79 13.65 18.42
C THR A 483 -5.00 12.73 18.51
N THR A 484 -5.60 12.36 17.37
CA THR A 484 -6.78 11.49 17.37
C THR A 484 -6.44 10.11 17.94
N ALA A 485 -7.39 9.52 18.66
CA ALA A 485 -7.25 8.21 19.32
C ALA A 485 -6.11 8.10 20.36
N LEU A 486 -5.62 9.23 20.89
CA LEU A 486 -4.71 9.29 22.04
C LEU A 486 -5.49 9.66 23.31
N ASP A 487 -4.97 9.27 24.47
CA ASP A 487 -5.48 9.77 25.74
C ASP A 487 -5.10 11.24 25.94
N VAL A 488 -5.85 11.96 26.78
CA VAL A 488 -5.70 13.41 27.00
C VAL A 488 -4.29 13.79 27.49
N THR A 489 -3.61 12.90 28.22
CA THR A 489 -2.25 13.18 28.71
C THR A 489 -1.25 13.12 27.56
N VAL A 490 -1.31 12.05 26.76
CA VAL A 490 -0.43 11.89 25.60
C VAL A 490 -0.74 12.94 24.53
N GLU A 491 -2.00 13.36 24.36
CA GLU A 491 -2.37 14.47 23.49
C GLU A 491 -1.60 15.75 23.86
N ALA A 492 -1.65 16.17 25.13
CA ALA A 492 -0.95 17.36 25.60
C ALA A 492 0.56 17.28 25.34
N GLU A 493 1.17 16.13 25.63
CA GLU A 493 2.61 15.92 25.35
C GLU A 493 2.96 15.99 23.85
N ILE A 494 2.05 15.58 22.96
CA ILE A 494 2.24 15.68 21.51
C ILE A 494 2.11 17.13 21.04
N LEU A 495 1.16 17.90 21.59
CA LEU A 495 1.02 19.32 21.29
C LEU A 495 2.26 20.12 21.74
N ASP A 496 2.76 19.85 22.95
CA ASP A 496 4.01 20.43 23.44
C ASP A 496 5.19 20.13 22.49
N LEU A 497 5.32 18.87 22.06
CA LEU A 497 6.33 18.46 21.09
C LEU A 497 6.22 19.21 19.75
N PHE A 498 5.01 19.48 19.25
CA PHE A 498 4.85 20.29 18.04
C PHE A 498 5.30 21.74 18.26
N ARG A 499 5.03 22.35 19.42
CA ARG A 499 5.50 23.71 19.73
C ARG A 499 7.04 23.76 19.79
N GLU A 500 7.66 22.79 20.45
CA GLU A 500 9.11 22.65 20.52
C GLU A 500 9.72 22.49 19.11
N LEU A 501 9.17 21.60 18.29
CA LEU A 501 9.67 21.36 16.94
C LEU A 501 9.45 22.55 16.00
N GLN A 502 8.33 23.27 16.11
CA GLN A 502 8.08 24.48 15.34
C GLN A 502 9.14 25.54 15.66
N ALA A 503 9.40 25.79 16.95
CA ALA A 503 10.40 26.75 17.41
C ALA A 503 11.83 26.37 16.95
N ASP A 504 12.20 25.10 17.07
CA ASP A 504 13.53 24.59 16.70
C ASP A 504 13.80 24.55 15.19
N LEU A 505 12.76 24.31 14.39
CA LEU A 505 12.86 24.17 12.94
C LEU A 505 12.63 25.50 12.22
N GLY A 506 11.92 26.45 12.83
CA GLY A 506 11.35 27.60 12.14
C GLY A 506 10.33 27.19 11.07
N ALA A 507 9.75 26.00 11.22
CA ALA A 507 8.80 25.44 10.26
C ALA A 507 7.42 26.08 10.46
N SER A 508 6.63 26.16 9.39
CA SER A 508 5.21 26.53 9.51
C SER A 508 4.38 25.27 9.57
N VAL A 509 3.27 25.31 10.28
CA VAL A 509 2.43 24.14 10.53
C VAL A 509 1.03 24.37 9.99
N LEU A 510 0.54 23.46 9.15
CA LEU A 510 -0.89 23.32 8.87
C LEU A 510 -1.43 22.21 9.77
N PHE A 511 -2.10 22.59 10.84
CA PHE A 511 -2.61 21.68 11.85
C PHE A 511 -4.09 21.38 11.61
N ILE A 512 -4.43 20.19 11.18
CA ILE A 512 -5.81 19.79 10.91
C ILE A 512 -6.35 19.07 12.13
N THR A 513 -7.49 19.55 12.64
CA THR A 513 -8.18 18.94 13.78
C THR A 513 -9.69 19.15 13.65
N HIS A 514 -10.45 18.42 14.45
CA HIS A 514 -11.87 18.70 14.67
C HIS A 514 -12.14 19.29 16.07
N ASP A 515 -11.13 19.36 16.94
CA ASP A 515 -11.25 19.84 18.31
C ASP A 515 -10.85 21.32 18.41
N MET A 516 -11.81 22.18 18.78
CA MET A 516 -11.58 23.60 19.01
C MET A 516 -10.72 23.89 20.25
N GLY A 517 -10.73 23.02 21.27
CA GLY A 517 -9.83 23.13 22.42
C GLY A 517 -8.37 23.03 22.01
N VAL A 518 -8.05 22.07 21.13
CA VAL A 518 -6.70 21.92 20.56
C VAL A 518 -6.34 23.14 19.70
N VAL A 519 -7.28 23.68 18.91
CA VAL A 519 -7.04 24.91 18.11
C VAL A 519 -6.62 26.08 19.01
N ALA A 520 -7.33 26.28 20.14
CA ALA A 520 -7.03 27.37 21.07
C ALA A 520 -5.64 27.27 21.70
N ASP A 521 -5.06 26.06 21.75
CA ASP A 521 -3.81 25.77 22.44
C ASP A 521 -2.57 25.82 21.54
N ILE A 522 -2.69 25.50 20.24
CA ILE A 522 -1.54 25.35 19.33
C ILE A 522 -1.47 26.34 18.17
N ALA A 523 -2.56 26.99 17.81
CA ALA A 523 -2.65 27.74 16.56
C ALA A 523 -2.51 29.26 16.74
N ASP A 524 -1.86 29.91 15.78
CA ASP A 524 -1.81 31.38 15.68
C ASP A 524 -3.03 31.91 14.91
N GLU A 525 -3.40 31.21 13.83
CA GLU A 525 -4.56 31.49 12.99
C GLU A 525 -5.41 30.23 12.82
N ALA A 526 -6.71 30.38 12.62
CA ALA A 526 -7.60 29.27 12.34
C ALA A 526 -8.47 29.52 11.11
N ALA A 527 -8.64 28.49 10.29
CA ALA A 527 -9.53 28.43 9.15
C ALA A 527 -10.60 27.35 9.41
N VAL A 528 -11.86 27.76 9.39
CA VAL A 528 -13.03 26.91 9.59
C VAL A 528 -13.55 26.46 8.22
N MET A 529 -13.62 25.15 8.04
CA MET A 529 -14.11 24.50 6.83
C MET A 529 -15.47 23.85 7.06
N TYR A 530 -16.42 24.15 6.19
CA TYR A 530 -17.74 23.53 6.18
C TYR A 530 -18.07 22.99 4.80
N ALA A 531 -18.45 21.72 4.74
CA ALA A 531 -18.93 21.04 3.54
C ALA A 531 -18.10 21.34 2.27
N GLY A 532 -16.77 21.39 2.35
CA GLY A 532 -15.87 21.60 1.20
C GLY A 532 -15.53 23.06 0.86
N GLN A 533 -15.87 24.02 1.72
CA GLN A 533 -15.54 25.45 1.58
C GLN A 533 -14.92 26.00 2.86
N ILE A 534 -14.00 26.95 2.73
CA ILE A 534 -13.60 27.80 3.87
C ILE A 534 -14.73 28.80 4.12
N VAL A 535 -15.26 28.79 5.35
CA VAL A 535 -16.35 29.67 5.76
C VAL A 535 -15.88 30.84 6.61
N GLU A 536 -14.77 30.69 7.32
CA GLU A 536 -14.17 31.74 8.13
C GLU A 536 -12.67 31.46 8.31
N GLN A 537 -11.84 32.49 8.25
CA GLN A 537 -10.43 32.42 8.61
C GLN A 537 -10.05 33.70 9.36
N ALA A 538 -9.44 33.59 10.54
CA ALA A 538 -9.05 34.72 11.38
C ALA A 538 -7.91 34.32 12.35
N PRO A 539 -7.22 35.29 12.98
CA PRO A 539 -6.39 35.02 14.16
C PRO A 539 -7.20 34.27 15.22
N VAL A 540 -6.57 33.32 15.93
CA VAL A 540 -7.29 32.46 16.89
C VAL A 540 -8.02 33.29 17.95
N ASP A 541 -7.38 34.32 18.51
CA ASP A 541 -8.00 35.20 19.50
C ASP A 541 -9.29 35.86 18.97
N GLU A 542 -9.27 36.35 17.73
CA GLU A 542 -10.43 36.99 17.11
C GLU A 542 -11.52 35.97 16.79
N LEU A 543 -11.14 34.79 16.31
CA LEU A 543 -12.09 33.71 15.99
C LEU A 543 -12.83 33.22 17.25
N PHE A 544 -12.17 33.14 18.40
CA PHE A 544 -12.74 32.64 19.65
C PHE A 544 -13.55 33.70 20.41
N THR A 545 -13.18 34.98 20.28
CA THR A 545 -13.83 36.09 20.99
C THR A 545 -14.93 36.75 20.16
N ARG A 546 -14.74 36.87 18.85
CA ARG A 546 -15.64 37.56 17.91
C ARG A 546 -15.88 36.75 16.62
N PRO A 547 -16.32 35.49 16.71
CA PRO A 547 -16.67 34.70 15.52
C PRO A 547 -17.74 35.42 14.69
N THR A 548 -17.55 35.48 13.39
CA THR A 548 -18.45 36.15 12.44
C THR A 548 -19.44 35.14 11.85
N HIS A 549 -18.97 33.98 11.40
CA HIS A 549 -19.83 33.00 10.72
C HIS A 549 -20.72 32.24 11.75
N PRO A 550 -22.03 32.09 11.49
CA PRO A 550 -22.93 31.34 12.38
C PRO A 550 -22.48 29.91 12.70
N TYR A 551 -21.88 29.22 11.73
CA TYR A 551 -21.29 27.89 11.95
C TYR A 551 -20.15 27.91 12.98
N THR A 552 -19.22 28.86 12.88
CA THR A 552 -18.11 29.00 13.82
C THR A 552 -18.62 29.27 15.23
N LYS A 553 -19.62 30.15 15.37
CA LYS A 553 -20.32 30.39 16.64
C LYS A 553 -20.91 29.11 17.21
N ALA A 554 -21.58 28.33 16.37
CA ALA A 554 -22.21 27.08 16.77
C ALA A 554 -21.16 26.06 17.23
N LEU A 555 -20.05 25.89 16.50
CA LEU A 555 -18.93 25.02 16.89
C LEU A 555 -18.33 25.43 18.25
N LEU A 556 -18.08 26.72 18.46
CA LEU A 556 -17.54 27.22 19.72
C LEU A 556 -18.52 27.06 20.89
N ASN A 557 -19.83 27.12 20.64
CA ASN A 557 -20.86 26.85 21.64
C ASN A 557 -20.98 25.36 21.96
N CYS A 558 -20.56 24.45 21.07
CA CYS A 558 -20.54 23.02 21.39
C CYS A 558 -19.41 22.62 22.36
N ILE A 559 -18.49 23.53 22.72
CA ILE A 559 -17.35 23.24 23.59
C ILE A 559 -17.82 23.03 25.04
N PRO A 560 -17.57 21.86 25.66
CA PRO A 560 -18.04 21.57 27.01
C PRO A 560 -17.50 22.52 28.08
N SER A 561 -16.21 22.90 28.01
CA SER A 561 -15.57 23.79 28.98
C SER A 561 -16.15 25.20 29.04
N ARG A 562 -16.96 25.60 28.05
CA ARG A 562 -17.68 26.87 28.04
C ARG A 562 -19.00 26.85 28.82
N HIS A 563 -19.43 25.70 29.31
CA HIS A 563 -20.70 25.53 30.04
C HIS A 563 -20.41 25.13 31.49
N GLN A 564 -21.07 25.79 32.44
CA GLN A 564 -21.07 25.37 33.85
C GLN A 564 -22.22 24.36 34.05
N GLY A 565 -21.94 23.25 34.75
CA GLY A 565 -22.71 22.01 34.66
C GLY A 565 -24.23 22.09 34.93
N GLY A 566 -24.98 21.18 34.29
CA GLY A 566 -26.40 20.90 34.55
C GLY A 566 -27.27 20.89 33.29
N ASP A 567 -26.93 21.70 32.29
CA ASP A 567 -27.70 21.84 31.05
C ASP A 567 -27.19 20.92 29.93
N ALA A 568 -28.09 20.51 29.04
CA ALA A 568 -27.72 19.78 27.84
C ALA A 568 -26.82 20.64 26.95
N LEU A 569 -25.67 20.11 26.54
CA LEU A 569 -24.76 20.82 25.64
C LEU A 569 -25.48 21.16 24.33
N PRO A 570 -25.37 22.41 23.85
CA PRO A 570 -25.98 22.78 22.60
C PRO A 570 -25.32 22.00 21.45
N THR A 571 -26.15 21.43 20.58
CA THR A 571 -25.70 20.70 19.38
C THR A 571 -26.06 21.45 18.12
N ILE A 572 -25.24 21.34 17.07
CA ILE A 572 -25.59 21.84 15.74
C ILE A 572 -26.62 20.88 15.13
N PRO A 573 -27.85 21.32 14.83
CA PRO A 573 -28.90 20.44 14.33
C PRO A 573 -28.55 19.89 12.94
N GLY A 574 -29.06 18.70 12.63
CA GLY A 574 -28.85 18.04 11.33
C GLY A 574 -27.43 17.50 11.12
N VAL A 575 -27.12 17.14 9.88
CA VAL A 575 -25.83 16.57 9.46
C VAL A 575 -25.21 17.40 8.34
N VAL A 576 -23.89 17.32 8.15
CA VAL A 576 -23.20 17.95 7.03
C VAL A 576 -23.79 17.41 5.71
N PRO A 577 -24.17 18.27 4.75
CA PRO A 577 -24.79 17.82 3.51
C PRO A 577 -23.81 17.03 2.66
N ASP A 578 -24.29 15.90 2.12
CA ASP A 578 -23.55 15.12 1.14
C ASP A 578 -23.15 15.97 -0.07
N PRO A 579 -22.00 15.72 -0.72
CA PRO A 579 -21.55 16.45 -1.90
C PRO A 579 -22.61 16.65 -3.00
N GLY A 580 -23.47 15.65 -3.24
CA GLY A 580 -24.54 15.70 -4.25
C GLY A 580 -25.83 16.40 -3.80
N ARG A 581 -25.93 16.83 -2.54
CA ARG A 581 -27.12 17.47 -1.94
C ARG A 581 -26.81 18.84 -1.34
N ARG A 582 -25.67 19.44 -1.73
CA ARG A 582 -25.30 20.78 -1.23
C ARG A 582 -26.18 21.84 -1.87
N PRO A 583 -26.68 22.83 -1.11
CA PRO A 583 -27.43 23.94 -1.69
C PRO A 583 -26.52 24.78 -2.58
N ALA A 584 -27.11 25.44 -3.58
CA ALA A 584 -26.37 26.28 -4.53
C ALA A 584 -25.80 27.56 -3.88
N GLY A 585 -26.44 28.04 -2.81
CA GLY A 585 -26.01 29.22 -2.06
C GLY A 585 -25.08 28.91 -0.89
N CYS A 586 -25.41 29.45 0.29
CA CYS A 586 -24.70 29.14 1.52
C CYS A 586 -24.90 27.67 1.91
N ARG A 587 -23.81 26.89 1.95
CA ARG A 587 -23.83 25.46 2.31
C ARG A 587 -24.39 25.17 3.70
N PHE A 588 -24.31 26.15 4.62
CA PHE A 588 -24.80 26.03 5.99
C PHE A 588 -26.24 26.54 6.18
N ALA A 589 -26.90 27.08 5.15
CA ALA A 589 -28.21 27.74 5.28
C ALA A 589 -29.25 26.87 5.99
N ASP A 590 -29.37 25.59 5.62
CA ASP A 590 -30.36 24.66 6.18
C ASP A 590 -30.17 24.35 7.68
N ARG A 591 -28.97 24.62 8.22
CA ARG A 591 -28.60 24.42 9.63
C ARG A 591 -28.37 25.74 10.37
N CYS A 592 -28.54 26.88 9.69
CA CYS A 592 -28.22 28.20 10.22
C CYS A 592 -29.44 28.84 10.88
N ALA A 593 -29.35 29.11 12.19
CA ALA A 593 -30.39 29.87 12.92
C ALA A 593 -30.57 31.32 12.44
N HIS A 594 -29.69 31.80 11.55
CA HIS A 594 -29.69 33.15 11.00
C HIS A 594 -29.85 33.16 9.47
N ALA A 595 -30.36 32.07 8.87
CA ALA A 595 -30.61 32.01 7.43
C ALA A 595 -31.57 33.12 6.98
N ARG A 596 -31.29 33.72 5.81
CA ARG A 596 -32.11 34.74 5.14
C ARG A 596 -32.24 34.40 3.66
N ASP A 597 -33.16 35.02 2.94
CA ASP A 597 -33.38 34.76 1.51
C ASP A 597 -32.10 35.00 0.67
N ASP A 598 -31.28 35.99 1.03
CA ASP A 598 -30.00 36.26 0.38
C ASP A 598 -28.97 35.12 0.49
N CYS A 599 -29.16 34.18 1.44
CA CYS A 599 -28.32 32.98 1.56
C CYS A 599 -28.54 31.99 0.42
N ALA A 600 -29.61 32.12 -0.38
CA ALA A 600 -29.86 31.26 -1.54
C ALA A 600 -28.86 31.49 -2.68
N ALA A 601 -28.22 32.67 -2.73
CA ALA A 601 -27.18 32.98 -3.71
C ALA A 601 -25.79 32.48 -3.25
N PRO A 602 -24.89 32.12 -4.18
CA PRO A 602 -23.50 31.77 -3.86
C PRO A 602 -22.78 32.89 -3.11
N GLN A 603 -22.14 32.56 -2.00
CA GLN A 603 -21.43 33.52 -1.16
C GLN A 603 -19.93 33.44 -1.45
N PRO A 604 -19.27 34.51 -1.93
CA PRO A 604 -17.81 34.53 -2.07
C PRO A 604 -17.14 34.64 -0.70
N LEU A 605 -15.90 34.18 -0.59
CA LEU A 605 -15.06 34.47 0.57
C LEU A 605 -14.67 35.97 0.53
N ARG A 606 -15.14 36.76 1.50
CA ARG A 606 -14.88 38.20 1.59
C ARG A 606 -13.84 38.48 2.67
N ILE A 607 -12.92 39.39 2.40
CA ILE A 607 -11.96 39.88 3.39
C ILE A 607 -12.65 40.96 4.23
N THR A 608 -12.57 40.83 5.56
CA THR A 608 -13.07 41.79 6.55
C THR A 608 -11.92 42.33 7.38
N SER A 609 -12.19 43.28 8.29
CA SER A 609 -11.17 43.78 9.23
C SER A 609 -10.58 42.70 10.15
N GLY A 610 -11.33 41.60 10.33
CA GLY A 610 -10.99 40.51 11.25
C GLY A 610 -10.54 39.21 10.59
N GLY A 611 -10.26 39.24 9.28
CA GLY A 611 -9.88 38.05 8.53
C GLY A 611 -10.70 37.89 7.25
N ALA A 612 -11.20 36.67 6.99
CA ALA A 612 -12.02 36.37 5.83
C ALA A 612 -13.24 35.54 6.20
N VAL A 613 -14.40 35.83 5.61
CA VAL A 613 -15.66 35.14 5.92
C VAL A 613 -16.53 34.96 4.68
N ARG A 614 -17.19 33.79 4.60
CA ARG A 614 -18.14 33.42 3.53
C ARG A 614 -19.57 33.53 4.06
N CYS A 615 -20.03 34.74 4.36
CA CYS A 615 -21.36 34.98 4.92
C CYS A 615 -21.96 36.31 4.46
N VAL A 616 -23.28 36.37 4.29
CA VAL A 616 -24.00 37.63 4.05
C VAL A 616 -23.94 38.59 5.25
N LEU A 617 -23.67 38.06 6.45
CA LEU A 617 -23.61 38.82 7.70
C LEU A 617 -22.21 39.38 8.01
N ALA A 618 -21.27 39.29 7.06
CA ALA A 618 -19.87 39.69 7.23
C ALA A 618 -19.71 41.11 7.84
N ASP A 619 -20.55 42.05 7.42
CA ASP A 619 -20.46 43.46 7.80
C ASP A 619 -21.34 43.83 9.01
N SER A 620 -22.12 42.87 9.54
CA SER A 620 -23.17 43.14 10.53
C SER A 620 -22.72 43.03 12.00
N GLY A 621 -21.43 42.75 12.26
CA GLY A 621 -20.86 42.58 13.60
C GLY A 621 -21.33 41.30 14.34
N PRO A 622 -20.83 41.03 15.55
CA PRO A 622 -21.15 39.80 16.27
C PRO A 622 -22.62 39.78 16.74
N HIS A 623 -23.48 39.06 16.02
CA HIS A 623 -24.83 38.73 16.47
C HIS A 623 -24.82 37.75 17.65
N ARG A 624 -25.56 38.08 18.72
CA ARG A 624 -25.90 37.12 19.80
C ARG A 624 -26.85 36.06 19.25
N THR A 625 -26.54 34.79 19.48
CA THR A 625 -27.46 33.69 19.18
C THR A 625 -28.69 33.81 20.09
N PRO A 626 -29.92 33.86 19.57
CA PRO A 626 -31.09 33.66 20.42
C PRO A 626 -31.05 32.23 20.96
N ALA A 627 -31.37 32.07 22.25
CA ALA A 627 -31.50 30.74 22.86
C ALA A 627 -32.53 29.91 22.07
N PRO A 628 -32.30 28.61 21.85
CA PRO A 628 -33.29 27.76 21.19
C PRO A 628 -34.60 27.81 22.00
N ALA A 629 -35.72 28.02 21.30
CA ALA A 629 -37.03 27.92 21.91
C ALA A 629 -37.22 26.49 22.41
N VAL A 630 -37.21 26.31 23.73
CA VAL A 630 -37.59 25.05 24.35
C VAL A 630 -39.07 24.85 24.06
N GLU A 631 -39.40 24.01 23.07
CA GLU A 631 -40.75 23.49 22.90
C GLU A 631 -41.10 22.70 24.17
N LYS A 632 -41.87 23.35 25.05
CA LYS A 632 -42.58 22.65 26.12
C LYS A 632 -43.50 21.63 25.46
N LYS A 633 -43.13 20.35 25.51
CA LYS A 633 -44.06 19.25 25.32
C LYS A 633 -45.24 19.47 26.27
N VAL A 634 -46.37 19.86 25.70
CA VAL A 634 -47.68 19.81 26.35
C VAL A 634 -47.93 18.35 26.70
N GLN A 635 -47.98 18.05 27.99
CA GLN A 635 -48.52 16.79 28.48
C GLN A 635 -50.01 16.75 28.16
N ALA A 636 -50.40 15.80 27.31
CA ALA A 636 -51.75 15.25 27.23
C ALA A 636 -51.61 13.73 27.14
#